data_AF-A0A2M9LYP1-F1
#
_entry.id   AF-A0A2M9LYP1-F1
#
_cell.length_a   1.000
_cell.length_b   1.000
_cell.length_c   1.000
_cell.angle_alpha   90.00
_cell.angle_beta   90.00
_cell.angle_gamma   90.00
#
_symmetry.space_group_name_H-M   'P 1'
#
loop_
_entity.id
_entity.type
_entity.pdbx_description
1 polymer ?
#
loop_
_entity_poly.entity_id
_entity_poly.type
_entity_poly.pdbx_seq_one_letter_code
_entity_poly.pdbx_strand_id
1 'polypeptide(L)'
;MSHSQADLRRPGTLNAAVACSIVSALAAFAGALVVFAGGRQLAERNIEQAVQESPQSVGLPAGTTMAELKALSGPVWEAVVGDRFGTLVARGVLASALGLCLLVFGLYAGRAAVWSRVMTTVSAVAAVPVHALVWFDFEPASVTATTLVALATAVAAAVLAWLPPNGRYAAQLGNGKRNAAVPQPAGAVSG
;
A
#
# COMPACT_ATOMS: atom_id res chain seq x y z
N MET A 1 35.09 2.34 29.06
CA MET A 1 33.65 2.06 29.29
C MET A 1 33.16 1.17 28.16
N SER A 2 33.02 -0.14 28.41
CA SER A 2 32.46 -1.09 27.45
C SER A 2 30.94 -0.87 27.39
N HIS A 3 30.44 -0.19 26.36
CA HIS A 3 29.02 -0.23 26.06
C HIS A 3 28.67 -1.68 25.68
N SER A 4 28.12 -2.41 26.66
CA SER A 4 27.58 -3.74 26.46
C SER A 4 26.56 -3.68 25.32
N GLN A 5 26.61 -4.63 24.39
CA GLN A 5 25.64 -4.75 23.30
C GLN A 5 24.18 -4.90 23.77
N ALA A 6 23.96 -5.01 25.09
CA ALA A 6 22.67 -5.11 25.76
C ALA A 6 21.74 -3.89 25.62
N ASP A 7 22.23 -2.71 25.19
CA ASP A 7 21.43 -1.47 25.11
C ASP A 7 20.86 -1.12 23.72
N LEU A 8 20.98 -2.00 22.73
CA LEU A 8 20.37 -1.81 21.40
C LEU A 8 18.84 -2.05 21.45
N ARG A 9 18.10 -1.22 22.18
CA ARG A 9 16.63 -1.24 22.18
C ARG A 9 16.10 -0.68 20.86
N ARG A 10 15.22 -1.45 20.22
CA ARG A 10 14.53 -1.02 19.00
C ARG A 10 13.63 0.19 19.31
N PRO A 11 13.72 1.29 18.53
CA PRO A 11 12.86 2.44 18.74
C PRO A 11 11.41 2.11 18.41
N GLY A 12 10.46 2.59 19.23
CA GLY A 12 9.02 2.35 19.02
C GLY A 12 8.50 2.87 17.67
N THR A 13 9.12 3.93 17.14
CA THR A 13 8.82 4.50 15.81
C THR A 13 9.05 3.51 14.67
N LEU A 14 10.02 2.60 14.82
CA LEU A 14 10.32 1.57 13.83
C LEU A 14 9.28 0.44 13.88
N ASN A 15 8.86 0.03 15.08
CA ASN A 15 7.74 -0.92 15.23
C ASN A 15 6.43 -0.32 14.69
N ALA A 16 6.19 0.97 14.92
CA ALA A 16 5.03 1.68 14.39
C ALA A 16 5.07 1.75 12.85
N ALA A 17 6.23 2.05 12.24
CA ALA A 17 6.37 2.04 10.77
C ALA A 17 6.07 0.66 10.17
N VAL A 18 6.55 -0.41 10.80
CA VAL A 18 6.24 -1.80 10.41
C VAL A 18 4.75 -2.08 10.53
N ALA A 19 4.13 -1.72 11.66
CA ALA A 19 2.70 -1.91 11.89
C ALA A 19 1.86 -1.14 10.86
N CYS A 20 2.19 0.12 10.57
CA CYS A 20 1.54 0.90 9.53
C CYS A 20 1.66 0.25 8.14
N SER A 21 2.84 -0.30 7.81
CA SER A 21 3.03 -1.01 6.53
C SER A 21 2.16 -2.27 6.44
N ILE A 22 2.01 -3.00 7.55
CA ILE A 22 1.13 -4.18 7.64
C ILE A 22 -0.34 -3.78 7.47
N VAL A 23 -0.79 -2.79 8.23
CA VAL A 23 -2.19 -2.30 8.14
C VAL A 23 -2.50 -1.78 6.74
N SER A 24 -1.56 -1.05 6.12
CA SER A 24 -1.71 -0.54 4.77
C SER A 24 -1.92 -1.67 3.75
N ALA A 25 -1.08 -2.70 3.82
CA ALA A 25 -1.18 -3.86 2.94
C ALA A 25 -2.48 -4.66 3.16
N LEU A 26 -2.86 -4.89 4.42
CA LEU A 26 -4.12 -5.57 4.74
C LEU A 26 -5.34 -4.80 4.22
N ALA A 27 -5.33 -3.48 4.34
CA ALA A 27 -6.40 -2.64 3.82
C ALA A 27 -6.44 -2.68 2.27
N ALA A 28 -5.29 -2.61 1.60
CA ALA A 28 -5.22 -2.75 0.15
C ALA A 28 -5.73 -4.12 -0.33
N PHE A 29 -5.35 -5.21 0.35
CA PHE A 29 -5.83 -6.55 0.03
C PHE A 29 -7.31 -6.74 0.33
N ALA A 30 -7.83 -6.16 1.41
CA ALA A 30 -9.26 -6.20 1.71
C ALA A 30 -10.08 -5.46 0.62
N GLY A 31 -9.62 -4.28 0.19
CA GLY A 31 -10.25 -3.56 -0.91
C GLY A 31 -10.25 -4.35 -2.21
N ALA A 32 -9.11 -4.93 -2.57
CA ALA A 32 -9.01 -5.79 -3.76
C ALA A 32 -9.89 -7.05 -3.65
N LEU A 33 -9.96 -7.67 -2.47
CA LEU A 33 -10.84 -8.81 -2.22
C LEU A 33 -12.31 -8.44 -2.43
N VAL A 34 -12.74 -7.25 -1.98
CA VAL A 34 -14.11 -6.76 -2.23
C VAL A 34 -14.37 -6.59 -3.72
N VAL A 35 -13.40 -6.07 -4.48
CA VAL A 35 -13.52 -5.95 -5.95
C VAL A 35 -13.63 -7.33 -6.61
N PHE A 36 -12.78 -8.28 -6.23
CA PHE A 36 -12.80 -9.63 -6.80
C PHE A 36 -14.05 -10.43 -6.40
N ALA A 37 -14.47 -10.35 -5.13
CA ALA A 37 -15.65 -11.04 -4.63
C ALA A 37 -16.95 -10.40 -5.12
N GLY A 38 -16.98 -9.08 -5.25
CA GLY A 38 -18.12 -8.33 -5.78
C GLY A 38 -18.32 -8.52 -7.28
N GLY A 39 -17.25 -8.82 -8.03
CA GLY A 39 -17.33 -9.22 -9.44
C GLY A 39 -18.05 -8.19 -10.33
N ARG A 40 -18.82 -8.68 -11.31
CA ARG A 40 -19.62 -7.84 -12.23
C ARG A 40 -20.73 -7.07 -11.52
N GLN A 41 -21.30 -7.60 -10.43
CA GLN A 41 -22.36 -6.91 -9.69
C GLN A 41 -21.87 -5.60 -9.05
N LEU A 42 -20.60 -5.56 -8.63
CA LEU A 42 -19.98 -4.34 -8.14
C LEU A 42 -19.84 -3.30 -9.26
N ALA A 43 -19.44 -3.74 -10.45
CA ALA A 43 -19.32 -2.88 -11.63
C ALA A 43 -20.69 -2.32 -12.06
N GLU A 44 -21.75 -3.13 -12.05
CA GLU A 44 -23.12 -2.69 -12.33
C GLU A 44 -23.57 -1.60 -11.35
N ARG A 45 -23.43 -1.83 -10.03
CA ARG A 45 -23.79 -0.83 -9.01
C ARG A 45 -22.98 0.45 -9.14
N ASN A 46 -21.70 0.32 -9.49
CA ASN A 46 -20.81 1.45 -9.69
C ASN A 46 -21.23 2.30 -10.90
N ILE A 47 -21.64 1.66 -12.01
CA ILE A 47 -22.20 2.35 -13.18
C ILE A 47 -23.54 3.00 -12.81
N GLU A 48 -24.41 2.31 -12.06
CA GLU A 48 -25.67 2.87 -11.55
C GLU A 48 -25.47 4.14 -10.74
N GLN A 49 -24.50 4.13 -9.82
CA GLN A 49 -24.17 5.29 -9.02
C GLN A 49 -23.55 6.42 -9.86
N ALA A 50 -22.61 6.09 -10.76
CA ALA A 50 -21.99 7.08 -11.65
C ALA A 50 -23.01 7.77 -12.57
N VAL A 51 -24.00 7.03 -13.09
CA VAL A 51 -25.09 7.58 -13.90
C VAL A 51 -26.01 8.48 -13.08
N GLN A 52 -26.30 8.13 -11.82
CA GLN A 52 -27.11 8.96 -10.94
C GLN A 52 -26.42 10.26 -10.52
N GLU A 53 -25.12 10.19 -10.21
CA GLU A 53 -24.35 11.35 -9.72
C GLU A 53 -23.83 12.24 -10.85
N SER A 54 -23.45 11.67 -12.00
CA SER A 54 -22.90 12.42 -13.15
C SER A 54 -23.04 11.62 -14.47
N PRO A 55 -24.17 11.75 -15.20
CA PRO A 55 -24.42 11.03 -16.45
C PRO A 55 -23.34 11.23 -17.53
N GLN A 56 -22.69 12.40 -17.53
CA GLN A 56 -21.60 12.72 -18.47
C GLN A 56 -20.31 11.94 -18.18
N SER A 57 -20.10 11.48 -16.95
CA SER A 57 -18.86 10.77 -16.55
C SER A 57 -18.70 9.40 -17.19
N VAL A 58 -19.82 8.80 -17.61
CA VAL A 58 -19.88 7.50 -18.30
C VAL A 58 -20.00 7.64 -19.83
N GLY A 59 -19.81 8.86 -20.36
CA GLY A 59 -19.87 9.12 -21.81
C GLY A 59 -21.27 9.02 -22.41
N LEU A 60 -22.32 9.05 -21.58
CA LEU A 60 -23.70 8.96 -22.04
C LEU A 60 -24.26 10.35 -22.40
N PRO A 61 -25.14 10.43 -23.42
CA PRO A 61 -25.88 11.65 -23.71
C PRO A 61 -26.63 12.16 -22.47
N ALA A 62 -26.64 13.48 -22.27
CA ALA A 62 -27.38 14.10 -21.17
C ALA A 62 -28.86 13.71 -21.25
N GLY A 63 -29.41 13.17 -20.15
CA GLY A 63 -30.80 12.70 -20.08
C GLY A 63 -30.99 11.19 -20.25
N THR A 64 -29.94 10.43 -20.56
CA THR A 64 -30.03 8.96 -20.63
C THR A 64 -30.32 8.39 -19.25
N THR A 65 -31.46 7.72 -19.11
CA THR A 65 -31.84 7.04 -17.86
C THR A 65 -31.21 5.66 -17.77
N MET A 66 -31.00 5.15 -16.56
CA MET A 66 -30.50 3.77 -16.36
C MET A 66 -31.44 2.72 -16.97
N ALA A 67 -32.75 3.01 -17.01
CA ALA A 67 -33.73 2.16 -17.66
C ALA A 67 -33.54 2.11 -19.18
N GLU A 68 -33.28 3.25 -19.82
CA GLU A 68 -32.95 3.31 -21.26
C GLU A 68 -31.62 2.63 -21.57
N LEU A 69 -30.62 2.78 -20.70
CA LEU A 69 -29.31 2.15 -20.88
C LEU A 69 -29.37 0.62 -20.77
N LYS A 70 -30.15 0.09 -19.82
CA LYS A 70 -30.43 -1.35 -19.72
C LYS A 70 -31.33 -1.86 -20.85
N ALA A 71 -32.20 -1.00 -21.40
CA ALA A 71 -33.05 -1.32 -22.55
C ALA A 71 -32.32 -1.24 -23.90
N LEU A 72 -31.26 -0.45 -24.00
CA LEU A 72 -30.36 -0.34 -25.15
C LEU A 72 -29.52 -1.61 -25.28
N SER A 73 -30.14 -2.65 -25.84
CA SER A 73 -29.53 -3.92 -26.29
C SER A 73 -28.58 -4.54 -25.27
N GLY A 74 -29.01 -5.62 -24.61
CA GLY A 74 -28.19 -6.39 -23.64
C GLY A 74 -26.69 -6.54 -23.97
N PRO A 75 -26.26 -6.78 -25.23
CA PRO A 75 -24.84 -6.84 -25.58
C PRO A 75 -24.04 -5.55 -25.28
N VAL A 76 -24.62 -4.36 -25.44
CA VAL A 76 -23.95 -3.08 -25.17
C VAL A 76 -23.80 -2.85 -23.67
N TRP A 77 -24.83 -3.15 -22.89
CA TRP A 77 -24.76 -3.11 -21.42
C TRP A 77 -23.68 -4.07 -20.88
N GLU A 78 -23.63 -5.30 -21.39
CA GLU A 78 -22.64 -6.29 -20.98
C GLU A 78 -21.20 -5.88 -21.34
N ALA A 79 -21.01 -5.15 -22.44
CA ALA A 79 -19.72 -4.59 -22.81
C ALA A 79 -19.28 -3.49 -21.83
N VAL A 80 -20.17 -2.54 -21.51
CA VAL A 80 -19.88 -1.45 -20.56
C VAL A 80 -19.57 -1.99 -19.16
N VAL A 81 -20.36 -2.95 -18.68
CA VAL A 81 -20.12 -3.63 -17.39
C VAL A 81 -18.78 -4.40 -17.42
N GLY A 82 -18.47 -5.06 -18.54
CA GLY A 82 -17.22 -5.77 -18.75
C GLY A 82 -15.99 -4.87 -18.69
N ASP A 83 -16.00 -3.75 -19.41
CA ASP A 83 -14.92 -2.76 -19.42
C ASP A 83 -14.72 -2.15 -18.04
N ARG A 84 -15.83 -1.86 -17.34
CA ARG A 84 -15.78 -1.33 -15.99
C ARG A 84 -15.20 -2.33 -15.01
N PHE A 85 -15.64 -3.57 -15.07
CA PHE A 85 -15.11 -4.65 -14.25
C PHE A 85 -13.61 -4.86 -14.50
N GLY A 86 -13.17 -4.87 -15.76
CA GLY A 86 -11.75 -4.98 -16.12
C GLY A 86 -10.91 -3.85 -15.52
N THR A 87 -11.45 -2.63 -15.52
CA THR A 87 -10.81 -1.45 -14.90
C THR A 87 -10.69 -1.60 -13.38
N LEU A 88 -11.76 -2.00 -12.69
CA LEU A 88 -11.75 -2.24 -11.24
C LEU A 88 -10.76 -3.34 -10.86
N VAL A 89 -10.73 -4.44 -11.62
CA VAL A 89 -9.76 -5.53 -11.43
C VAL A 89 -8.33 -5.04 -11.58
N ALA A 90 -8.02 -4.30 -12.66
CA ALA A 90 -6.68 -3.77 -12.89
C ALA A 90 -6.21 -2.87 -11.74
N ARG A 91 -7.10 -2.02 -11.23
CA ARG A 91 -6.83 -1.15 -10.08
C ARG A 91 -6.63 -1.95 -8.79
N GLY A 92 -7.47 -2.95 -8.53
CA GLY A 92 -7.34 -3.85 -7.38
C GLY A 92 -6.02 -4.63 -7.37
N VAL A 93 -5.58 -5.12 -8.53
CA VAL A 93 -4.28 -5.77 -8.71
C VAL A 93 -3.14 -4.78 -8.44
N LEU A 94 -3.21 -3.58 -9.01
CA LEU A 94 -2.17 -2.56 -8.85
C LEU A 94 -2.06 -2.09 -7.38
N ALA A 95 -3.19 -1.84 -6.72
CA ALA A 95 -3.24 -1.48 -5.31
C ALA A 95 -2.66 -2.60 -4.43
N SER A 96 -3.00 -3.86 -4.74
CA SER A 96 -2.44 -5.03 -4.03
C SER A 96 -0.93 -5.16 -4.23
N ALA A 97 -0.44 -4.98 -5.45
CA ALA A 97 0.99 -5.05 -5.76
C ALA A 97 1.78 -3.98 -5.01
N LEU A 98 1.28 -2.73 -4.97
CA LEU A 98 1.91 -1.65 -4.23
C LEU A 98 1.82 -1.83 -2.71
N GLY A 99 0.68 -2.34 -2.21
CA GLY A 99 0.53 -2.73 -0.82
C GLY A 99 1.54 -3.81 -0.41
N LEU A 100 1.77 -4.81 -1.28
CA LEU A 100 2.78 -5.84 -1.08
C LEU A 100 4.21 -5.27 -1.08
N CYS A 101 4.54 -4.39 -2.03
CA CYS A 101 5.83 -3.69 -2.03
C CYS A 101 6.06 -2.93 -0.72
N LEU A 102 5.06 -2.15 -0.29
CA LEU A 102 5.12 -1.39 0.95
C LEU A 102 5.29 -2.32 2.17
N LEU A 103 4.57 -3.45 2.22
CA LEU A 103 4.74 -4.46 3.25
C LEU A 103 6.16 -5.02 3.29
N VAL A 104 6.68 -5.47 2.15
CA VAL A 104 8.02 -6.06 2.06
C VAL A 104 9.08 -5.06 2.50
N PHE A 105 9.06 -3.85 1.96
CA PHE A 105 10.04 -2.83 2.33
C PHE A 105 9.86 -2.30 3.76
N GLY A 106 8.62 -2.22 4.24
CA GLY A 106 8.28 -1.90 5.63
C GLY A 106 8.80 -2.95 6.61
N LEU A 107 8.69 -4.23 6.30
CA LEU A 107 9.29 -5.32 7.09
C LEU A 107 10.82 -5.21 7.12
N TYR A 108 11.44 -4.89 5.98
CA TYR A 108 12.88 -4.60 5.92
C TYR A 108 13.27 -3.35 6.72
N ALA A 109 12.35 -2.40 6.92
CA ALA A 109 12.58 -1.20 7.72
C ALA A 109 12.83 -1.54 9.19
N GLY A 110 12.47 -2.76 9.62
CA GLY A 110 12.82 -3.33 10.91
C GLY A 110 14.33 -3.37 11.21
N ARG A 111 15.18 -3.33 10.17
CA ARG A 111 16.64 -3.25 10.28
C ARG A 111 17.18 -1.82 10.24
N ALA A 112 16.31 -0.83 10.11
CA ALA A 112 16.60 0.59 10.01
C ALA A 112 17.57 0.97 8.88
N ALA A 113 17.75 0.11 7.88
CA ALA A 113 18.63 0.37 6.75
C ALA A 113 18.09 1.53 5.90
N VAL A 114 18.98 2.42 5.43
CA VAL A 114 18.59 3.60 4.64
C VAL A 114 17.88 3.20 3.35
N TRP A 115 18.37 2.15 2.66
CA TRP A 115 17.77 1.67 1.42
C TRP A 115 16.30 1.28 1.59
N SER A 116 15.95 0.63 2.72
CA SER A 116 14.58 0.20 2.98
C SER A 116 13.66 1.40 3.23
N ARG A 117 14.12 2.43 3.95
CA ARG A 117 13.34 3.66 4.16
C ARG A 117 13.02 4.35 2.84
N VAL A 118 14.02 4.45 1.96
CA VAL A 118 13.85 5.01 0.61
C VAL A 118 12.81 4.20 -0.16
N MET A 119 12.89 2.87 -0.16
CA MET A 119 11.94 2.00 -0.88
C MET A 119 10.53 2.06 -0.29
N THR A 120 10.37 2.16 1.02
CA THR A 120 9.08 2.39 1.68
C THR A 120 8.48 3.73 1.23
N THR A 121 9.27 4.80 1.21
CA THR A 121 8.80 6.12 0.73
C THR A 121 8.41 6.10 -0.74
N VAL A 122 9.23 5.49 -1.61
CA VAL A 122 8.92 5.36 -3.04
C VAL A 122 7.62 4.57 -3.25
N SER A 123 7.45 3.46 -2.52
CA SER A 123 6.23 2.65 -2.60
C SER A 123 5.00 3.40 -2.10
N ALA A 124 5.13 4.13 -0.99
CA ALA A 124 4.04 4.95 -0.44
C ALA A 124 3.63 6.06 -1.42
N VAL A 125 4.60 6.73 -2.07
CA VAL A 125 4.32 7.76 -3.08
C VAL A 125 3.67 7.16 -4.32
N ALA A 126 4.16 6.01 -4.80
CA ALA A 126 3.57 5.31 -5.94
C ALA A 126 2.13 4.82 -5.68
N ALA A 127 1.78 4.54 -4.42
CA ALA A 127 0.42 4.13 -4.03
C ALA A 127 -0.60 5.28 -4.09
N VAL A 128 -0.16 6.54 -3.93
CA VAL A 128 -1.05 7.72 -3.96
C VAL A 128 -1.90 7.80 -5.22
N PRO A 129 -1.35 7.81 -6.45
CA PRO A 129 -2.18 7.93 -7.66
C PRO A 129 -3.16 6.76 -7.83
N VAL A 130 -2.79 5.55 -7.38
CA VAL A 130 -3.65 4.36 -7.49
C VAL A 130 -4.85 4.46 -6.57
N HIS A 131 -4.62 4.85 -5.32
CA HIS A 131 -5.69 5.09 -4.36
C HIS A 131 -6.53 6.33 -4.71
N ALA A 132 -5.94 7.35 -5.34
CA ALA A 132 -6.68 8.48 -5.87
C ALA A 132 -7.61 8.06 -7.02
N LEU A 133 -7.13 7.21 -7.94
CA LEU A 133 -7.98 6.67 -9.02
C LEU A 133 -9.19 5.92 -8.45
N VAL A 134 -8.96 5.04 -7.47
CA VAL A 134 -10.03 4.31 -6.74
C VAL A 134 -11.03 5.28 -6.12
N TRP A 135 -10.55 6.34 -5.45
CA TRP A 135 -11.40 7.35 -4.82
C TRP A 135 -12.33 8.07 -5.82
N PHE A 136 -11.82 8.39 -7.01
CA PHE A 136 -12.61 9.10 -8.04
C PHE A 136 -13.57 8.19 -8.82
N ASP A 137 -13.55 6.88 -8.60
CA ASP A 137 -14.28 5.92 -9.45
C ASP A 137 -15.69 5.55 -8.93
N PHE A 138 -16.28 6.30 -8.00
CA PHE A 138 -17.58 6.01 -7.37
C PHE A 138 -17.66 4.61 -6.72
N GLU A 139 -16.56 4.15 -6.12
CA GLU A 139 -16.50 2.81 -5.55
C GLU A 139 -17.40 2.64 -4.31
N PRO A 140 -17.83 1.39 -4.00
CA PRO A 140 -18.59 1.10 -2.79
C PRO A 140 -17.91 1.65 -1.55
N ALA A 141 -18.70 2.14 -0.58
CA ALA A 141 -18.19 2.76 0.64
C ALA A 141 -17.15 1.91 1.39
N SER A 142 -17.25 0.58 1.31
CA SER A 142 -16.27 -0.35 1.89
C SER A 142 -14.90 -0.24 1.22
N VAL A 143 -14.82 -0.14 -0.11
CA VAL A 143 -13.54 -0.04 -0.82
C VAL A 143 -12.92 1.34 -0.60
N THR A 144 -13.74 2.40 -0.59
CA THR A 144 -13.32 3.75 -0.24
C THR A 144 -12.73 3.82 1.17
N ALA A 145 -13.38 3.20 2.16
CA ALA A 145 -12.88 3.14 3.52
C ALA A 145 -11.54 2.40 3.61
N THR A 146 -11.42 1.23 2.95
CA THR A 146 -10.14 0.49 2.93
C THR A 146 -9.03 1.27 2.22
N THR A 147 -9.35 2.01 1.17
CA THR A 147 -8.40 2.87 0.45
C THR A 147 -7.89 4.01 1.32
N LEU A 148 -8.75 4.67 2.09
CA LEU A 148 -8.32 5.72 3.02
C LEU A 148 -7.41 5.17 4.11
N VAL A 149 -7.75 4.03 4.69
CA VAL A 149 -6.91 3.38 5.71
C VAL A 149 -5.57 3.01 5.11
N ALA A 150 -5.55 2.40 3.91
CA ALA A 150 -4.34 2.03 3.20
C ALA A 150 -3.44 3.24 2.95
N LEU A 151 -4.01 4.33 2.44
CA LEU A 151 -3.30 5.57 2.12
C LEU A 151 -2.75 6.26 3.37
N ALA A 152 -3.60 6.44 4.40
CA ALA A 152 -3.20 7.10 5.65
C ALA A 152 -2.06 6.34 6.34
N THR A 153 -2.13 5.01 6.38
CA THR A 153 -1.09 4.18 6.99
C THR A 153 0.16 4.07 6.12
N ALA A 154 0.06 4.14 4.79
CA ALA A 154 1.22 4.24 3.90
C ALA A 154 2.00 5.54 4.13
N VAL A 155 1.29 6.67 4.22
CA VAL A 155 1.89 7.98 4.54
C VAL A 155 2.51 7.96 5.92
N ALA A 156 1.80 7.43 6.93
CA ALA A 156 2.34 7.29 8.28
C ALA A 156 3.62 6.43 8.30
N ALA A 157 3.64 5.29 7.60
CA ALA A 157 4.82 4.45 7.49
C ALA A 157 6.01 5.21 6.87
N ALA A 158 5.77 5.98 5.80
CA ALA A 158 6.80 6.81 5.17
C ALA A 158 7.35 7.88 6.13
N VAL A 159 6.49 8.63 6.83
CA VAL A 159 6.91 9.64 7.81
C VAL A 159 7.68 9.01 8.96
N LEU A 160 7.13 7.94 9.55
CA LEU A 160 7.74 7.24 10.68
C LEU A 160 9.11 6.66 10.33
N ALA A 161 9.34 6.22 9.08
CA ALA A 161 10.61 5.69 8.62
C ALA A 161 11.76 6.72 8.75
N TRP A 162 11.46 8.02 8.59
CA TRP A 162 12.44 9.10 8.58
C TRP A 162 12.65 9.79 9.94
N LEU A 163 11.94 9.37 10.99
CA LEU A 163 12.10 9.99 12.30
C LEU A 163 13.52 9.81 12.88
N PRO A 164 14.07 10.82 13.59
CA PRO A 164 15.43 10.80 14.13
C PRO A 164 15.82 9.56 14.96
N PRO A 165 14.93 8.98 15.79
CA PRO A 165 15.24 7.76 16.54
C PRO A 165 15.67 6.59 15.65
N ASN A 166 15.08 6.44 14.46
CA ASN A 166 15.46 5.38 13.53
C ASN A 166 16.89 5.60 13.01
N GLY A 167 17.26 6.85 12.70
CA GLY A 167 18.62 7.20 12.25
C GLY A 167 19.69 6.85 13.30
N ARG A 168 19.42 7.20 14.57
CA ARG A 168 20.31 6.86 15.70
C ARG A 168 20.47 5.35 15.86
N TYR A 169 19.36 4.60 15.80
CA TYR A 169 19.38 3.14 15.89
C TYR A 169 20.16 2.48 14.73
N ALA A 170 20.02 2.99 13.51
CA ALA A 170 20.79 2.49 12.36
C ALA A 170 22.30 2.72 12.50
N ALA A 171 22.71 3.88 13.04
CA ALA A 171 24.11 4.17 13.30
C ALA A 171 24.69 3.23 14.37
N GLN A 172 23.94 2.96 15.44
CA GLN A 172 24.34 2.01 16.49
C GLN A 172 24.49 0.59 15.94
N LEU A 173 23.55 0.14 15.09
CA LEU A 173 23.66 -1.15 14.38
C LEU A 173 24.89 -1.23 13.47
N GLY A 174 25.21 -0.15 12.75
CA GLY A 174 26.39 -0.08 11.90
C GLY A 174 27.70 -0.16 12.69
N ASN A 175 27.78 0.57 13.81
CA ASN A 175 28.96 0.59 14.69
C ASN A 175 29.16 -0.76 15.39
N GLY A 176 28.08 -1.43 15.80
CA GLY A 176 28.14 -2.77 16.39
C GLY A 176 28.73 -3.82 15.46
N LYS A 177 28.47 -3.73 14.15
CA LYS A 177 29.07 -4.63 13.15
C LYS A 177 30.56 -4.36 12.90
N ARG A 178 30.97 -3.09 12.86
CA ARG A 178 32.38 -2.70 12.66
C ARG A 178 33.26 -3.07 13.84
N ASN A 179 32.70 -3.07 15.04
CA ASN A 179 33.42 -3.36 16.28
C ASN A 179 33.33 -4.84 16.70
N ALA A 180 32.64 -5.69 15.93
CA ALA A 180 32.68 -7.14 16.14
C ALA A 180 34.11 -7.62 15.85
N ALA A 181 34.75 -8.20 16.88
CA ALA A 181 36.20 -8.37 16.98
C ALA A 181 36.87 -8.92 15.71
N VAL A 182 37.96 -8.29 15.30
CA VAL A 182 38.97 -8.91 14.44
C VAL A 182 39.40 -10.21 15.12
N PRO A 183 39.37 -11.37 14.44
CA PRO A 183 39.85 -12.61 15.04
C PRO A 183 41.27 -12.38 15.56
N GLN A 184 41.48 -12.55 16.87
CA GLN A 184 42.84 -12.47 17.40
C GLN A 184 43.69 -13.51 16.66
N PRO A 185 44.86 -13.15 16.10
CA PRO A 185 45.72 -14.12 15.46
C PRO A 185 46.00 -15.21 16.49
N ALA A 186 45.67 -16.46 16.14
CA ALA A 186 45.91 -17.61 16.99
C ALA A 186 47.37 -17.55 17.43
N GLY A 187 47.59 -17.44 18.74
CA GLY A 187 48.88 -17.13 19.32
C GLY A 187 49.98 -17.98 18.70
N ALA A 188 51.03 -17.33 18.21
CA ALA A 188 52.23 -18.01 17.76
C ALA A 188 52.72 -18.89 18.92
N VAL A 189 52.66 -20.21 18.73
CA VAL A 189 53.21 -21.19 19.65
C VAL A 189 54.72 -20.99 19.65
N SER A 190 55.24 -20.27 20.63
CA SER A 190 56.68 -20.16 20.88
C SER A 190 57.19 -21.49 21.42
N GLY A 191 57.97 -22.20 20.60
CA GLY A 191 58.80 -23.34 21.01
C GLY A 191 60.15 -22.92 21.57
#